data_AF-A0A5B7BF83-F1
#
_entry.id   AF-A0A5B7BF83-F1
#
_cell.length_a   1.000
_cell.length_b   1.000
_cell.length_c   1.000
_cell.angle_alpha   90.00
_cell.angle_beta   90.00
_cell.angle_gamma   90.00
#
_symmetry.space_group_name_H-M   'P 1'
#
loop_
_entity.id
_entity.type
_entity.pdbx_description
1 polymer ?
#
loop_
_entity_poly.entity_id
_entity_poly.type
_entity_poly.pdbx_seq_one_letter_code
_entity_poly.pdbx_strand_id
1 'polypeptide(L)'
;SELSSLNSTKLKHAQMIKMARKRNSDAKMQSLISSYLEFGDFRSAAMVFFVGFARSYLYWNTFLEEFKSLGGNPYEILDIFGELHGKGVIFDSEVLTVVLKLCANLMVIWLGLEIHACLIKRGFDLDVYLKCALMNFYGRCWDIEDANQAFYEMPDREVLLWNEAILVNLRSERWVKSLLLFRDMQFSSMKANSFTIAKVVQACGKVGALDEGMQIHGYVIRFALESNILICNSLISMYSKNNNLELARAVFDSMENRSSSS
;
A
#
# COMPACT_ATOMS: atom_id res chain seq x y z
N SER A 1 -27.55 27.45 -13.40
CA SER A 1 -27.80 26.10 -12.87
C SER A 1 -28.39 25.26 -13.99
N GLU A 2 -27.54 24.75 -14.89
CA GLU A 2 -27.95 23.65 -15.76
C GLU A 2 -27.89 22.39 -14.89
N LEU A 3 -28.99 21.65 -14.78
CA LEU A 3 -28.89 20.26 -14.33
C LEU A 3 -27.91 19.58 -15.29
N SER A 4 -26.73 19.21 -14.79
CA SER A 4 -25.86 18.30 -15.51
C SER A 4 -26.67 17.03 -15.78
N SER A 5 -26.67 16.58 -17.02
CA SER A 5 -27.19 15.26 -17.37
C SER A 5 -26.00 14.42 -17.81
N LEU A 6 -26.10 13.10 -17.70
CA LEU A 6 -25.05 12.22 -18.19
C LEU A 6 -24.68 12.50 -19.66
N ASN A 7 -25.65 12.92 -20.47
CA ASN A 7 -25.43 13.32 -21.86
C ASN A 7 -24.59 14.60 -21.99
N SER A 8 -24.81 15.60 -21.14
CA SER A 8 -23.98 16.80 -21.15
C SER A 8 -22.55 16.53 -20.63
N THR A 9 -22.39 15.62 -19.66
CA THR A 9 -21.07 15.13 -19.21
C THR A 9 -20.33 14.41 -20.33
N LYS A 10 -21.01 13.51 -21.08
CA LYS A 10 -20.44 12.82 -22.25
C LYS A 10 -20.06 13.78 -23.38
N LEU A 11 -20.86 14.82 -23.62
CA LEU A 11 -20.55 15.84 -24.60
C LEU A 11 -19.30 16.65 -24.21
N LYS A 12 -19.19 17.03 -22.94
CA LYS A 12 -17.99 17.71 -22.39
C LYS A 12 -16.74 16.84 -22.54
N HIS A 13 -16.83 15.55 -22.18
CA HIS A 13 -15.74 14.59 -22.36
C HIS A 13 -15.31 14.49 -23.83
N ALA A 14 -16.25 14.32 -24.77
CA ALA A 14 -15.93 14.24 -26.20
C ALA A 14 -15.28 15.53 -26.74
N GLN A 15 -15.72 16.71 -26.29
CA GLN A 15 -15.08 17.98 -26.62
C GLN A 15 -13.65 18.05 -26.07
N MET A 16 -13.42 17.59 -24.84
CA MET A 16 -12.09 17.58 -24.21
C MET A 16 -11.11 16.67 -24.94
N ILE A 17 -11.53 15.50 -25.42
CA ILE A 17 -10.71 14.61 -26.27
C ILE A 17 -10.35 15.32 -27.57
N LYS A 18 -11.31 15.96 -28.23
CA LYS A 18 -11.06 16.70 -29.49
C LYS A 18 -10.13 17.89 -29.31
N MET A 19 -10.16 18.52 -28.14
CA MET A 19 -9.31 19.67 -27.80
C MET A 19 -7.93 19.29 -27.24
N ALA A 20 -7.60 18.00 -27.15
CA ALA A 20 -6.40 17.44 -26.48
C ALA A 20 -5.03 17.97 -26.95
N ARG A 21 -4.96 18.81 -28.00
CA ARG A 21 -3.77 19.60 -28.32
C ARG A 21 -3.51 20.79 -27.39
N LYS A 22 -4.46 21.16 -26.51
CA LYS A 22 -4.29 22.19 -25.47
C LYS A 22 -4.58 21.60 -24.10
N ARG A 23 -3.56 21.63 -23.22
CA ARG A 23 -3.58 21.37 -21.76
C ARG A 23 -5.01 21.43 -21.18
N ASN A 24 -5.63 20.27 -20.99
CA ASN A 24 -6.75 20.18 -20.05
C ASN A 24 -6.16 20.30 -18.64
N SER A 25 -6.69 21.20 -17.82
CA SER A 25 -6.27 21.37 -16.42
C SER A 25 -6.78 20.20 -15.58
N ASP A 26 -5.96 19.69 -14.65
CA ASP A 26 -6.29 18.59 -13.74
C ASP A 26 -7.66 18.76 -13.07
N ALA A 27 -8.02 19.99 -12.67
CA ALA A 27 -9.32 20.32 -12.09
C ALA A 27 -10.54 20.01 -13.00
N LYS A 28 -10.38 20.14 -14.32
CA LYS A 28 -11.46 19.81 -15.28
C LYS A 28 -11.64 18.31 -15.42
N MET A 29 -10.55 17.55 -15.40
CA MET A 29 -10.61 16.09 -15.42
C MET A 29 -11.18 15.55 -14.11
N GLN A 30 -10.79 16.11 -12.96
CA GLN A 30 -11.36 15.76 -11.67
C GLN A 30 -12.87 16.04 -11.61
N SER A 31 -13.30 17.22 -12.06
CA SER A 31 -14.73 17.55 -12.15
C SER A 31 -15.48 16.59 -13.09
N LEU A 32 -14.85 16.15 -14.18
CA LEU A 32 -15.43 15.18 -15.10
C LEU A 32 -15.55 13.78 -14.47
N ILE A 33 -14.53 13.34 -13.73
CA ILE A 33 -14.56 12.08 -12.97
C ILE A 33 -15.68 12.12 -11.93
N SER A 34 -15.71 13.12 -11.05
CA SER A 34 -16.76 13.22 -10.02
C SER A 34 -18.16 13.28 -10.65
N SER A 35 -18.34 14.01 -11.76
CA SER A 35 -19.62 14.01 -12.46
C SER A 35 -20.02 12.64 -12.98
N TYR A 36 -19.09 11.85 -13.54
CA TYR A 36 -19.39 10.49 -13.96
C TYR A 36 -19.72 9.57 -12.79
N LEU A 37 -19.01 9.71 -11.66
CA LEU A 37 -19.26 8.95 -10.44
C LEU A 37 -20.65 9.27 -9.86
N GLU A 38 -21.04 10.54 -9.78
CA GLU A 38 -22.36 10.99 -9.33
C GLU A 38 -23.51 10.42 -10.19
N PHE A 39 -23.28 10.24 -11.49
CA PHE A 39 -24.26 9.62 -12.40
C PHE A 39 -24.18 8.08 -12.44
N GLY A 40 -23.26 7.45 -11.69
CA GLY A 40 -23.07 6.00 -11.69
C GLY A 40 -22.47 5.44 -12.99
N ASP A 41 -21.88 6.26 -13.86
CA ASP A 41 -21.16 5.82 -15.06
C ASP A 41 -19.69 5.55 -14.69
N PHE A 42 -19.48 4.53 -13.85
CA PHE A 42 -18.18 4.15 -13.30
C PHE A 42 -17.15 3.81 -14.38
N ARG A 43 -17.59 3.17 -15.46
CA ARG A 43 -16.72 2.86 -16.60
C ARG A 43 -16.13 4.11 -17.21
N SER A 44 -16.96 5.13 -17.47
CA SER A 44 -16.47 6.40 -18.03
C SER A 44 -15.56 7.12 -17.04
N ALA A 45 -15.89 7.10 -15.73
CA ALA A 45 -15.04 7.67 -14.69
C ALA A 45 -13.64 7.03 -14.68
N ALA A 46 -13.57 5.69 -14.70
CA ALA A 46 -12.32 4.96 -14.70
C ALA A 46 -11.54 5.11 -16.04
N MET A 47 -12.23 5.22 -17.18
CA MET A 47 -11.58 5.54 -18.46
C MET A 47 -10.94 6.94 -18.45
N VAL A 48 -11.66 7.95 -17.96
CA VAL A 48 -11.11 9.31 -17.79
C VAL A 48 -9.95 9.28 -16.81
N PHE A 49 -10.07 8.49 -15.74
CA PHE A 49 -9.00 8.27 -14.78
C PHE A 49 -7.74 7.66 -15.41
N PHE A 50 -7.81 6.64 -16.27
CA PHE A 50 -6.58 6.08 -16.86
C PHE A 50 -6.02 6.92 -18.03
N VAL A 51 -6.87 7.56 -18.83
CA VAL A 51 -6.47 8.25 -20.06
C VAL A 51 -6.13 9.73 -19.83
N GLY A 52 -6.76 10.37 -18.83
CA GLY A 52 -6.57 11.79 -18.52
C GLY A 52 -5.42 12.08 -17.55
N PHE A 53 -4.82 11.05 -16.95
CA PHE A 53 -4.07 11.14 -15.69
C PHE A 53 -2.57 10.87 -15.84
N ALA A 54 -1.96 11.34 -16.92
CA ALA A 54 -0.52 11.52 -16.88
C ALA A 54 -0.23 12.76 -16.02
N ARG A 55 0.08 12.58 -14.72
CA ARG A 55 1.00 13.40 -13.87
C ARG A 55 0.58 13.80 -12.43
N SER A 56 -0.47 13.27 -11.79
CA SER A 56 -0.66 13.58 -10.35
C SER A 56 -1.20 12.43 -9.49
N TYR A 57 -0.29 11.58 -9.00
CA TYR A 57 -0.45 10.56 -7.96
C TYR A 57 -1.37 10.92 -6.77
N LEU A 58 -1.48 12.20 -6.40
CA LEU A 58 -2.21 12.68 -5.22
C LEU A 58 -3.70 12.30 -5.18
N TYR A 59 -4.33 12.02 -6.31
CA TYR A 59 -5.78 11.85 -6.39
C TYR A 59 -6.24 10.39 -6.47
N TRP A 60 -5.33 9.40 -6.46
CA TRP A 60 -5.77 8.03 -6.69
C TRP A 60 -6.50 7.39 -5.51
N ASN A 61 -5.98 7.57 -4.29
CA ASN A 61 -6.67 7.08 -3.10
C ASN A 61 -8.03 7.76 -2.95
N THR A 62 -8.09 9.07 -3.17
CA THR A 62 -9.34 9.84 -3.20
C THR A 62 -10.31 9.32 -4.26
N PHE A 63 -9.83 9.08 -5.49
CA PHE A 63 -10.65 8.51 -6.55
C PHE A 63 -11.17 7.13 -6.16
N LEU A 64 -10.32 6.22 -5.67
CA LEU A 64 -10.74 4.88 -5.27
C LEU A 64 -11.73 4.88 -4.10
N GLU A 65 -11.52 5.78 -3.13
CA GLU A 65 -12.43 5.96 -1.99
C GLU A 65 -13.77 6.49 -2.47
N GLU A 66 -13.78 7.53 -3.30
CA GLU A 66 -14.99 8.13 -3.89
C GLU A 66 -15.73 7.09 -4.77
N PHE A 67 -15.01 6.43 -5.66
CA PHE A 67 -15.51 5.38 -6.56
C PHE A 67 -16.21 4.27 -5.77
N LYS A 68 -15.58 3.76 -4.70
CA LYS A 68 -16.20 2.75 -3.81
C LYS A 68 -17.39 3.31 -3.03
N SER A 69 -17.26 4.53 -2.50
CA SER A 69 -18.30 5.15 -1.66
C SER A 69 -19.60 5.40 -2.43
N LEU A 70 -19.50 5.64 -3.74
CA LEU A 70 -20.62 5.84 -4.64
C LEU A 70 -21.14 4.53 -5.25
N GLY A 71 -20.60 3.37 -4.84
CA GLY A 71 -21.08 2.04 -5.25
C GLY A 71 -20.36 1.42 -6.43
N GLY A 72 -19.28 2.04 -6.91
CA GLY A 72 -18.45 1.50 -8.00
C GLY A 72 -17.70 0.24 -7.57
N ASN A 73 -17.63 -0.73 -8.46
CA ASN A 73 -16.93 -1.99 -8.22
C ASN A 73 -15.43 -1.92 -8.59
N PRO A 74 -14.48 -2.08 -7.66
CA PRO A 74 -13.04 -2.02 -7.95
C PRO A 74 -12.55 -2.98 -9.04
N TYR A 75 -13.28 -4.07 -9.33
CA TYR A 75 -12.97 -4.95 -10.47
C TYR A 75 -13.09 -4.22 -11.81
N GLU A 76 -14.01 -3.26 -11.97
CA GLU A 76 -14.16 -2.50 -13.22
C GLU A 76 -12.91 -1.67 -13.56
N ILE A 77 -12.19 -1.19 -12.53
CA ILE A 77 -10.93 -0.47 -12.70
C ILE A 77 -9.87 -1.40 -13.29
N LEU A 78 -9.82 -2.65 -12.83
CA LEU A 78 -8.90 -3.67 -13.35
C LEU A 78 -9.29 -4.11 -14.77
N ASP A 79 -10.58 -4.24 -15.07
CA ASP A 79 -11.07 -4.57 -16.42
C ASP A 79 -10.67 -3.50 -17.43
N ILE A 80 -10.84 -2.23 -17.08
CA ILE A 80 -10.44 -1.10 -17.93
C ILE A 80 -8.94 -1.04 -18.12
N PHE A 81 -8.17 -1.24 -17.04
CA PHE A 81 -6.72 -1.34 -17.15
C PHE A 81 -6.32 -2.47 -18.11
N GLY A 82 -6.91 -3.66 -17.96
CA GLY A 82 -6.66 -4.81 -18.83
C GLY A 82 -7.00 -4.53 -20.30
N GLU A 83 -8.13 -3.85 -20.57
CA GLU A 83 -8.51 -3.43 -21.92
C GLU A 83 -7.47 -2.47 -22.54
N LEU A 84 -7.06 -1.44 -21.79
CA LEU A 84 -6.08 -0.46 -22.26
C LEU A 84 -4.70 -1.11 -22.44
N HIS A 85 -4.30 -1.97 -21.51
CA HIS A 85 -3.05 -2.73 -21.59
C HIS A 85 -3.03 -3.66 -22.81
N GLY A 86 -4.11 -4.40 -23.06
CA GLY A 86 -4.27 -5.27 -24.23
C GLY A 86 -4.28 -4.51 -25.56
N LYS A 87 -4.64 -3.22 -25.54
CA LYS A 87 -4.53 -2.29 -26.69
C LYS A 87 -3.13 -1.67 -26.84
N GLY A 88 -2.17 -2.05 -26.00
CA GLY A 88 -0.78 -1.58 -26.08
C GLY A 88 -0.51 -0.25 -25.37
N VAL A 89 -1.41 0.21 -24.49
CA VAL A 89 -1.13 1.39 -23.66
C VAL A 89 -0.03 1.05 -22.66
N ILE A 90 1.04 1.84 -22.67
CA ILE A 90 2.17 1.71 -21.75
C ILE A 90 1.89 2.58 -20.53
N PHE A 91 1.78 1.93 -19.37
CA PHE A 91 1.64 2.59 -18.09
C PHE A 91 3.00 2.79 -17.40
N ASP A 92 3.10 3.87 -16.63
CA ASP A 92 4.27 4.17 -15.79
C ASP A 92 4.24 3.35 -14.48
N SER A 93 5.31 3.47 -13.68
CA SER A 93 5.46 2.69 -12.46
C SER A 93 4.43 3.04 -11.39
N GLU A 94 3.96 4.30 -11.35
CA GLU A 94 2.94 4.76 -10.42
C GLU A 94 1.62 4.03 -10.66
N VAL A 95 1.14 3.99 -11.91
CA VAL A 95 -0.09 3.26 -12.27
C VAL A 95 0.07 1.76 -12.04
N LEU A 96 1.23 1.18 -12.39
CA LEU A 96 1.45 -0.26 -12.17
C LEU A 96 1.49 -0.62 -10.68
N THR A 97 2.06 0.24 -9.82
CA THR A 97 2.06 0.06 -8.35
C THR A 97 0.64 -0.01 -7.82
N VAL A 98 -0.18 0.92 -8.29
CA VAL A 98 -1.60 1.07 -7.99
C VAL A 98 -2.39 -0.18 -8.38
N VAL A 99 -2.22 -0.64 -9.63
CA VAL A 99 -2.93 -1.81 -10.15
C VAL A 99 -2.48 -3.10 -9.46
N LEU A 100 -1.18 -3.26 -9.17
CA LEU A 100 -0.69 -4.39 -8.39
C LEU A 100 -1.26 -4.42 -6.97
N LYS A 101 -1.39 -3.26 -6.30
CA LYS A 101 -2.07 -3.17 -4.99
C LYS A 101 -3.53 -3.58 -5.08
N LEU A 102 -4.26 -3.18 -6.13
CA LEU A 102 -5.63 -3.64 -6.35
C LEU A 102 -5.70 -5.14 -6.63
N CYS A 103 -4.80 -5.68 -7.47
CA CYS A 103 -4.71 -7.12 -7.73
C CYS A 103 -4.48 -7.89 -6.42
N ALA A 104 -3.56 -7.41 -5.57
CA ALA A 104 -3.28 -7.98 -4.25
C ALA A 104 -4.50 -7.94 -3.32
N ASN A 105 -5.25 -6.82 -3.33
CA ASN A 105 -6.44 -6.63 -2.49
C ASN A 105 -7.64 -7.46 -2.94
N LEU A 106 -7.84 -7.61 -4.24
CA LEU A 106 -8.98 -8.28 -4.87
C LEU A 106 -8.68 -9.71 -5.31
N MET A 107 -7.45 -10.18 -5.07
CA MET A 107 -6.96 -11.50 -5.48
C MET A 107 -7.07 -11.76 -6.99
N VAL A 108 -6.79 -10.74 -7.81
CA VAL A 108 -6.76 -10.88 -9.28
C VAL A 108 -5.36 -11.32 -9.71
N ILE A 109 -5.15 -12.63 -9.73
CA ILE A 109 -3.83 -13.25 -9.92
C ILE A 109 -3.30 -13.02 -11.34
N TRP A 110 -4.10 -13.32 -12.37
CA TRP A 110 -3.64 -13.32 -13.76
C TRP A 110 -3.13 -11.95 -14.22
N LEU A 111 -3.87 -10.88 -13.91
CA LEU A 111 -3.46 -9.52 -14.27
C LEU A 111 -2.16 -9.10 -13.58
N GLY A 112 -1.96 -9.47 -12.31
CA GLY A 112 -0.71 -9.16 -11.61
C GLY A 112 0.49 -9.91 -12.19
N LEU A 113 0.32 -11.17 -12.61
CA LEU A 113 1.36 -11.92 -13.32
C LEU A 113 1.67 -11.35 -14.70
N GLU A 114 0.66 -10.90 -15.45
CA GLU A 114 0.84 -10.20 -16.73
C GLU A 114 1.65 -8.91 -16.56
N ILE A 115 1.32 -8.12 -15.53
CA ILE A 115 2.08 -6.92 -15.18
C ILE A 115 3.53 -7.29 -14.86
N HIS A 116 3.77 -8.31 -14.03
CA HIS A 116 5.13 -8.73 -13.71
C HIS A 116 5.92 -9.17 -14.96
N ALA A 117 5.31 -9.97 -15.83
CA ALA A 117 5.93 -10.37 -17.09
C ALA A 117 6.25 -9.16 -17.99
N CYS A 118 5.38 -8.16 -18.02
CA CYS A 118 5.63 -6.89 -18.71
C CYS A 118 6.84 -6.14 -18.13
N LEU A 119 6.95 -6.08 -16.80
CA LEU A 119 8.08 -5.44 -16.11
C LEU A 119 9.42 -6.12 -16.43
N ILE A 120 9.45 -7.45 -16.46
CA ILE A 120 10.65 -8.22 -16.86
C ILE A 120 11.05 -7.87 -18.29
N LYS A 121 10.09 -7.86 -19.24
CA LYS A 121 10.35 -7.50 -20.65
C LYS A 121 10.87 -6.08 -20.84
N ARG A 122 10.55 -5.17 -19.91
CA ARG A 122 11.00 -3.77 -19.92
C ARG A 122 12.37 -3.55 -19.26
N GLY A 123 13.04 -4.62 -18.82
CA GLY A 123 14.36 -4.56 -18.18
C GLY A 123 14.32 -4.43 -16.65
N PHE A 124 13.13 -4.53 -16.03
CA PHE A 124 12.96 -4.59 -14.57
C PHE A 124 13.63 -3.44 -13.78
N ASP A 125 13.69 -2.25 -14.34
CA ASP A 125 14.09 -1.03 -13.62
C ASP A 125 12.90 -0.47 -12.83
N LEU A 126 12.67 -1.05 -11.65
CA LEU A 126 11.53 -0.72 -10.79
C LEU A 126 11.94 0.27 -9.69
N ASP A 127 11.13 1.31 -9.51
CA ASP A 127 11.21 2.09 -8.27
C ASP A 127 10.81 1.24 -7.05
N VAL A 128 11.20 1.70 -5.87
CA VAL A 128 10.97 0.99 -4.60
C VAL A 128 9.49 0.76 -4.29
N TYR A 129 8.59 1.64 -4.73
CA TYR A 129 7.15 1.49 -4.48
C TYR A 129 6.56 0.37 -5.32
N LEU A 130 6.97 0.28 -6.59
CA LEU A 130 6.56 -0.79 -7.49
C LEU A 130 7.12 -2.14 -7.03
N LYS A 131 8.38 -2.18 -6.57
CA LYS A 131 8.98 -3.36 -5.92
C LYS A 131 8.16 -3.83 -4.70
N CYS A 132 7.78 -2.91 -3.82
CA CYS A 132 6.94 -3.22 -2.66
C CYS A 132 5.55 -3.75 -3.08
N ALA A 133 4.92 -3.14 -4.08
CA ALA A 133 3.62 -3.59 -4.58
C ALA A 133 3.68 -4.99 -5.20
N LEU A 134 4.76 -5.30 -5.94
CA LEU A 134 4.98 -6.63 -6.51
C LEU A 134 5.15 -7.69 -5.41
N MET A 135 5.97 -7.41 -4.39
CA MET A 135 6.16 -8.31 -3.25
C MET A 135 4.86 -8.53 -2.47
N ASN A 136 4.08 -7.47 -2.24
CA ASN A 136 2.78 -7.56 -1.59
C ASN A 136 1.79 -8.37 -2.43
N PHE A 137 1.79 -8.20 -3.75
CA PHE A 137 1.00 -9.00 -4.68
C PHE A 137 1.33 -10.48 -4.54
N TYR A 138 2.60 -10.87 -4.63
CA TYR A 138 3.01 -12.26 -4.46
C TYR A 138 2.54 -12.84 -3.11
N GLY A 139 2.79 -12.10 -2.01
CA GLY A 139 2.43 -12.57 -0.68
C GLY A 139 0.93 -12.69 -0.43
N ARG A 140 0.07 -12.03 -1.21
CA ARG A 140 -1.40 -12.09 -1.10
C ARG A 140 -2.07 -13.02 -2.10
N CYS A 141 -1.53 -13.10 -3.32
CA CYS A 141 -2.19 -13.73 -4.45
C CYS A 141 -1.60 -15.09 -4.82
N TRP A 142 -0.41 -15.42 -4.32
CA TRP A 142 0.33 -16.57 -4.80
C TRP A 142 0.94 -17.35 -3.65
N ASP A 143 2.21 -17.11 -3.34
CA ASP A 143 2.93 -17.78 -2.28
C ASP A 143 3.85 -16.77 -1.57
N ILE A 144 3.90 -16.88 -0.25
CA ILE A 144 4.76 -16.03 0.59
C ILE A 144 6.25 -16.28 0.32
N GLU A 145 6.63 -17.49 -0.06
CA GLU A 145 8.00 -17.82 -0.44
C GLU A 145 8.39 -17.18 -1.78
N ASP A 146 7.47 -17.04 -2.73
CA ASP A 146 7.71 -16.27 -3.96
C ASP A 146 7.87 -14.77 -3.66
N ALA A 147 7.13 -14.23 -2.69
CA ALA A 147 7.35 -12.86 -2.21
C ALA A 147 8.73 -12.69 -1.55
N ASN A 148 9.15 -13.67 -0.74
CA ASN A 148 10.48 -13.70 -0.14
C ASN A 148 11.58 -13.82 -1.21
N GLN A 149 11.37 -14.64 -2.23
CA GLN A 149 12.30 -14.78 -3.35
C GLN A 149 12.44 -13.45 -4.10
N ALA A 150 11.33 -12.79 -4.42
CA ALA A 150 11.35 -11.46 -5.06
C ALA A 150 12.13 -10.43 -4.22
N PHE A 151 12.02 -10.46 -2.89
CA PHE A 151 12.82 -9.62 -2.02
C PHE A 151 14.33 -9.91 -2.13
N TYR A 152 14.71 -11.19 -2.15
CA TYR A 152 16.12 -11.59 -2.23
C TYR A 152 16.75 -11.32 -3.60
N GLU A 153 15.97 -11.35 -4.69
CA GLU A 153 16.44 -11.03 -6.04
C GLU A 153 16.70 -9.55 -6.27
N MET A 154 16.17 -8.66 -5.42
CA MET A 154 16.40 -7.22 -5.53
C MET A 154 17.77 -6.82 -4.93
N PRO A 155 18.69 -6.23 -5.73
CA PRO A 155 20.03 -5.87 -5.26
C PRO A 155 20.02 -4.69 -4.30
N ASP A 156 19.20 -3.68 -4.58
CA ASP A 156 19.09 -2.45 -3.78
C ASP A 156 17.90 -2.52 -2.83
N ARG A 157 18.14 -2.97 -1.60
CA ARG A 157 17.11 -3.11 -0.57
C ARG A 157 17.05 -1.87 0.32
N GLU A 158 16.29 -0.89 -0.11
CA GLU A 158 16.00 0.32 0.67
C GLU A 158 15.17 0.01 1.93
N VAL A 159 15.14 0.97 2.87
CA VAL A 159 14.40 0.85 4.14
C VAL A 159 12.93 0.49 3.90
N LEU A 160 12.33 1.08 2.86
CA LEU A 160 10.93 0.82 2.52
C LEU A 160 10.70 -0.66 2.15
N LEU A 161 11.59 -1.24 1.34
CA LEU A 161 11.48 -2.63 0.89
C LEU A 161 11.67 -3.62 2.05
N TRP A 162 12.62 -3.36 2.96
CA TRP A 162 12.77 -4.14 4.19
C TRP A 162 11.53 -4.12 5.07
N ASN A 163 10.95 -2.93 5.29
CA ASN A 163 9.73 -2.80 6.09
C ASN A 163 8.57 -3.59 5.44
N GLU A 164 8.39 -3.48 4.11
CA GLU A 164 7.35 -4.25 3.43
C GLU A 164 7.59 -5.77 3.54
N ALA A 165 8.84 -6.25 3.43
CA ALA A 165 9.15 -7.68 3.52
C ALA A 165 8.80 -8.25 4.92
N ILE A 166 9.11 -7.49 5.96
CA ILE A 166 8.73 -7.83 7.35
C ILE A 166 7.20 -7.85 7.48
N LEU A 167 6.51 -6.83 6.99
CA LEU A 167 5.05 -6.70 7.09
C LEU A 167 4.30 -7.79 6.31
N VAL A 168 4.79 -8.15 5.13
CA VAL A 168 4.23 -9.24 4.31
C VAL A 168 4.35 -10.58 5.06
N ASN A 169 5.51 -10.88 5.66
CA ASN A 169 5.68 -12.08 6.48
C ASN A 169 4.83 -12.08 7.75
N LEU A 170 4.72 -10.94 8.45
CA LEU A 170 3.84 -10.80 9.62
C LEU A 170 2.37 -11.04 9.27
N ARG A 171 1.91 -10.56 8.11
CA ARG A 171 0.54 -10.74 7.64
C ARG A 171 0.24 -12.21 7.32
N SER A 172 1.21 -12.92 6.77
CA SER A 172 1.13 -14.35 6.47
C SER A 172 1.50 -15.25 7.66
N GLU A 173 1.52 -14.69 8.88
CA GLU A 173 1.84 -15.40 10.13
C GLU A 173 3.20 -16.12 10.14
N ARG A 174 4.14 -15.70 9.25
CA ARG A 174 5.51 -16.21 9.16
C ARG A 174 6.40 -15.52 10.20
N TRP A 175 6.09 -15.80 11.46
CA TRP A 175 6.62 -15.05 12.60
C TRP A 175 8.14 -15.10 12.72
N VAL A 176 8.71 -16.32 12.71
CA VAL A 176 10.16 -16.54 12.76
C VAL A 176 10.87 -15.83 11.61
N LYS A 177 10.33 -15.93 10.39
CA LYS A 177 10.90 -15.27 9.21
C LYS A 177 10.88 -13.74 9.34
N SER A 178 9.80 -13.18 9.87
CA SER A 178 9.67 -11.73 10.08
C SER A 178 10.71 -11.19 11.07
N LEU A 179 11.02 -11.93 12.13
CA LEU A 179 12.10 -11.58 13.06
C LEU A 179 13.48 -11.70 12.42
N LEU A 180 13.71 -12.76 11.65
CA LEU A 180 14.97 -12.92 10.94
C LEU A 180 15.19 -11.74 9.99
N LEU A 181 14.17 -11.34 9.23
CA LEU A 181 14.23 -10.15 8.37
C LEU A 181 14.46 -8.86 9.17
N PHE A 182 13.80 -8.68 10.32
CA PHE A 182 14.02 -7.53 11.19
C PHE A 182 15.45 -7.49 11.75
N ARG A 183 16.04 -8.64 12.05
CA ARG A 183 17.43 -8.77 12.50
C ARG A 183 18.41 -8.52 11.36
N ASP A 184 18.17 -9.08 10.18
CA ASP A 184 19.03 -8.92 9.00
C ASP A 184 19.02 -7.47 8.49
N MET A 185 17.88 -6.77 8.62
CA MET A 185 17.76 -5.33 8.40
C MET A 185 18.73 -4.54 9.29
N GLN A 186 18.84 -4.91 10.57
CA GLN A 186 19.76 -4.27 11.52
C GLN A 186 21.22 -4.54 11.19
N PHE A 187 21.57 -5.78 10.80
CA PHE A 187 22.92 -6.11 10.34
C PHE A 187 23.30 -5.35 9.07
N SER A 188 22.31 -4.98 8.26
CA SER A 188 22.47 -4.11 7.08
C SER A 188 22.55 -2.62 7.45
N SER A 189 22.64 -2.27 8.74
CA SER A 189 22.63 -0.88 9.25
C SER A 189 21.38 -0.08 8.89
N MET A 190 20.28 -0.76 8.57
CA MET A 190 19.00 -0.15 8.21
C MET A 190 18.07 -0.12 9.42
N LYS A 191 17.27 0.94 9.55
CA LYS A 191 16.34 1.13 10.67
C LYS A 191 14.91 0.88 10.23
N ALA A 192 14.23 -0.02 10.93
CA ALA A 192 12.80 -0.21 10.73
C ALA A 192 12.03 1.06 11.09
N ASN A 193 10.94 1.34 10.37
CA ASN A 193 10.06 2.45 10.72
C ASN A 193 9.18 2.10 11.93
N SER A 194 8.63 3.12 12.60
CA SER A 194 7.84 2.92 13.82
C SER A 194 6.63 2.01 13.64
N PHE A 195 6.00 2.05 12.46
CA PHE A 195 4.88 1.18 12.14
C PHE A 195 5.29 -0.29 12.09
N THR A 196 6.41 -0.60 11.46
CA THR A 196 6.96 -1.96 11.36
C THR A 196 7.38 -2.48 12.73
N ILE A 197 8.08 -1.66 13.53
CA ILE A 197 8.45 -2.00 14.90
C ILE A 197 7.22 -2.34 15.73
N ALA A 198 6.20 -1.48 15.71
CA ALA A 198 4.95 -1.72 16.42
C ALA A 198 4.28 -3.02 15.99
N LYS A 199 4.28 -3.34 14.70
CA LYS A 199 3.72 -4.60 14.18
C LYS A 199 4.50 -5.83 14.63
N VAL A 200 5.83 -5.79 14.62
CA VAL A 200 6.66 -6.88 15.14
C VAL A 200 6.40 -7.08 16.65
N VAL A 201 6.37 -6.01 17.44
CA VAL A 201 6.08 -6.06 18.89
C VAL A 201 4.69 -6.62 19.17
N GLN A 202 3.66 -6.16 18.45
CA GLN A 202 2.30 -6.71 18.57
C GLN A 202 2.27 -8.20 18.31
N ALA A 203 3.07 -8.64 17.33
CA ALA A 203 3.16 -10.02 16.96
C ALA A 203 3.86 -10.84 18.06
N CYS A 204 4.86 -10.29 18.78
CA CYS A 204 5.51 -10.96 19.93
C CYS A 204 4.48 -11.31 21.00
N GLY A 205 3.60 -10.35 21.29
CA GLY A 205 2.53 -10.53 22.27
C GLY A 205 1.47 -11.53 21.82
N LYS A 206 1.29 -11.75 20.51
CA LYS A 206 0.35 -12.76 20.00
C LYS A 206 0.89 -14.18 20.14
N VAL A 207 2.20 -14.38 19.98
CA VAL A 207 2.81 -15.73 19.93
C VAL A 207 3.52 -16.13 21.22
N GLY A 208 3.48 -15.30 22.27
CA GLY A 208 4.15 -15.63 23.53
C GLY A 208 5.66 -15.34 23.55
N ALA A 209 6.19 -14.62 22.55
CA ALA A 209 7.62 -14.39 22.35
C ALA A 209 8.11 -13.21 23.21
N LEU A 210 8.11 -13.38 24.54
CA LEU A 210 8.48 -12.34 25.49
C LEU A 210 9.94 -11.89 25.34
N ASP A 211 10.87 -12.84 25.19
CA ASP A 211 12.30 -12.55 25.12
C ASP A 211 12.63 -11.70 23.88
N GLU A 212 12.07 -12.05 22.72
CA GLU A 212 12.23 -11.27 21.50
C GLU A 212 11.54 -9.91 21.61
N GLY A 213 10.38 -9.85 22.27
CA GLY A 213 9.71 -8.59 22.60
C GLY A 213 10.59 -7.65 23.44
N MET A 214 11.30 -8.20 24.43
CA MET A 214 12.25 -7.45 25.26
C MET A 214 13.48 -7.00 24.47
N GLN A 215 14.01 -7.83 23.56
CA GLN A 215 15.11 -7.43 22.67
C GLN A 215 14.69 -6.25 21.77
N ILE A 216 13.47 -6.29 21.22
CA ILE A 216 12.93 -5.19 20.41
C ILE A 216 12.68 -3.95 21.26
N HIS A 217 12.24 -4.08 22.51
CA HIS A 217 12.14 -2.94 23.42
C HIS A 217 13.53 -2.30 23.67
N GLY A 218 14.57 -3.11 23.84
CA GLY A 218 15.95 -2.62 23.91
C GLY A 218 16.37 -1.86 22.64
N TYR A 219 15.98 -2.34 21.46
CA TYR A 219 16.16 -1.61 20.20
C TYR A 219 15.44 -0.26 20.21
N VAL A 220 14.19 -0.19 20.69
CA VAL A 220 13.41 1.06 20.81
C VAL A 220 14.14 2.10 21.65
N ILE A 221 14.63 1.70 22.84
CA ILE A 221 15.39 2.58 23.74
C ILE A 221 16.71 3.02 23.09
N ARG A 222 17.46 2.09 22.49
CA ARG A 222 18.74 2.37 21.84
C ARG A 222 18.63 3.43 20.74
N PHE A 223 17.49 3.48 20.06
CA PHE A 223 17.24 4.41 18.95
C PHE A 223 16.38 5.62 19.35
N ALA A 224 16.15 5.86 20.64
CA ALA A 224 15.36 6.99 21.16
C ALA A 224 13.94 7.04 20.58
N LEU A 225 13.28 5.89 20.47
CA LEU A 225 11.92 5.74 19.88
C LEU A 225 10.81 5.61 20.93
N GLU A 226 11.14 5.74 22.22
CA GLU A 226 10.23 5.62 23.37
C GLU A 226 9.16 6.73 23.47
N SER A 227 9.31 7.82 22.72
CA SER A 227 8.26 8.85 22.59
C SER A 227 7.17 8.47 21.58
N ASN A 228 7.37 7.41 20.80
CA ASN A 228 6.42 7.00 19.77
C ASN A 228 5.23 6.24 20.37
N ILE A 229 4.08 6.90 20.46
CA ILE A 229 2.84 6.36 21.04
C ILE A 229 2.44 5.00 20.44
N LEU A 230 2.59 4.81 19.12
CA LEU A 230 2.24 3.55 18.46
C LEU A 230 3.11 2.39 18.96
N ILE A 231 4.41 2.62 19.15
CA ILE A 231 5.34 1.63 19.69
C ILE A 231 5.02 1.37 21.16
N CYS A 232 4.83 2.40 21.98
CA CYS A 232 4.54 2.25 23.41
C CYS A 232 3.24 1.47 23.67
N ASN A 233 2.16 1.81 22.96
CA ASN A 233 0.91 1.05 23.03
C ASN A 233 1.10 -0.42 22.64
N SER A 234 1.96 -0.69 21.65
CA SER A 234 2.29 -2.05 21.22
C SER A 234 3.10 -2.80 22.28
N LEU A 235 4.07 -2.14 22.93
CA LEU A 235 4.87 -2.71 24.03
C LEU A 235 4.00 -3.02 25.26
N ILE A 236 3.11 -2.11 25.66
CA ILE A 236 2.15 -2.33 26.76
C ILE A 236 1.28 -3.55 26.47
N SER A 237 0.74 -3.65 25.25
CA SER A 237 -0.06 -4.80 24.83
C SER A 237 0.75 -6.10 24.83
N MET A 238 2.00 -6.07 24.34
CA MET A 238 2.89 -7.22 24.31
C MET A 238 3.21 -7.74 25.71
N TYR A 239 3.63 -6.86 26.61
CA TYR A 239 3.94 -7.24 27.99
C TYR A 239 2.70 -7.74 28.74
N SER A 240 1.56 -7.08 28.58
CA SER A 240 0.29 -7.52 29.18
C SER A 240 -0.11 -8.92 28.73
N LYS A 241 -0.02 -9.23 27.43
CA LYS A 241 -0.34 -10.56 26.88
C LYS A 241 0.62 -11.65 27.32
N ASN A 242 1.86 -11.27 27.66
CA ASN A 242 2.89 -12.16 28.18
C ASN A 242 2.95 -12.15 29.72
N ASN A 243 1.87 -11.73 30.39
CA ASN A 243 1.72 -11.71 31.85
C ASN A 243 2.77 -10.87 32.62
N ASN A 244 3.45 -9.94 31.96
CA ASN A 244 4.43 -9.05 32.60
C ASN A 244 3.81 -7.65 32.82
N LEU A 245 2.86 -7.58 33.75
CA LEU A 245 2.11 -6.35 34.04
C LEU A 245 3.00 -5.24 34.64
N GLU A 246 4.09 -5.61 35.30
CA GLU A 246 5.07 -4.66 35.85
C GLU A 246 5.76 -3.86 34.74
N LEU A 247 6.30 -4.54 33.72
CA LEU A 247 6.91 -3.85 32.57
C LEU A 247 5.87 -3.15 31.70
N ALA A 248 4.67 -3.70 31.56
CA ALA A 248 3.57 -3.00 30.88
C ALA A 248 3.26 -1.66 31.57
N ARG A 249 3.20 -1.66 32.91
CA ARG A 249 2.97 -0.46 33.71
C ARG A 249 4.14 0.53 33.61
N ALA A 250 5.38 0.04 33.66
CA ALA A 250 6.56 0.89 33.53
C ALA A 250 6.61 1.63 32.19
N VAL A 251 6.27 0.96 31.08
CA VAL A 251 6.16 1.61 29.76
C VAL A 251 5.05 2.66 29.79
N PHE A 252 3.87 2.34 30.33
CA PHE A 252 2.76 3.30 30.43
C PHE A 252 3.12 4.55 31.24
N ASP A 253 3.77 4.38 32.40
CA ASP A 253 4.15 5.48 33.27
C ASP A 253 5.24 6.38 32.65
N SER A 254 6.04 5.86 31.72
CA SER A 254 7.05 6.61 30.97
C SER A 254 6.49 7.47 29.82
N MET A 255 5.23 7.29 29.43
CA MET A 255 4.62 8.04 28.33
C MET A 255 4.24 9.47 28.76
N GLU A 256 4.80 10.48 28.08
CA GLU A 256 4.50 11.90 28.34
C GLU A 256 3.06 12.30 27.96
N ASN A 257 2.48 11.66 26.94
CA ASN A 257 1.11 11.89 26.47
C ASN A 257 0.20 10.72 26.84
N ARG A 258 -0.33 10.75 28.07
CA ARG A 258 -1.37 9.84 28.56
C ARG A 258 -2.68 10.15 27.86
N SER A 259 -2.86 9.78 26.59
CA SER A 259 -4.20 9.78 26.02
C SER A 259 -5.00 8.69 26.71
N SER A 260 -5.81 9.13 27.67
CA SER A 260 -6.86 8.38 28.36
C SER A 260 -7.84 7.79 27.35
N SER A 261 -7.83 6.46 27.22
CA SER A 261 -9.00 5.71 26.77
C SER A 261 -9.55 4.96 27.98
N SER A 262 -10.59 5.57 28.56
CA SER A 262 -11.59 4.96 29.43
C SER A 262 -12.32 3.82 28.73
#